data_AF-A0A6M2A403-F1
#
_entry.id   AF-A0A6M2A403-F1
#
_cell.length_a   1.000
_cell.length_b   1.000
_cell.length_c   1.000
_cell.angle_alpha   90.00
_cell.angle_beta   90.00
_cell.angle_gamma   90.00
#
_symmetry.space_group_name_H-M   'P 1'
#
loop_
_entity.id
_entity.type
_entity.pdbx_description
1 polymer ?
#
loop_
_entity_poly.entity_id
_entity_poly.type
_entity_poly.pdbx_seq_one_letter_code
_entity_poly.pdbx_strand_id
1 'polypeptide(L)'
;MEYNYHYNIFTNGQTYKFNLITMSDNLSSGYKIVSLHEEDLPIIQQFLENAQRDGALTVDTLANRLRNLPVDSYTKMTNLVSTHFPQSKRVRSVEKREVSEYLSSLPRDKEDAIDLSRLIKLPGGGTHDIYKSEENPLFFMKVMRNTVGNPTDKLKENLAELTHKYNELYQIFGTSRCLIETRFIDSVKEKDWPTAKESIVSVVKYDTCFQSEEKFGFNTDALEKDGVKITDNLSQYHEMNSFLMGAEKATKGFDIENYLVFQESFRPIFKLLDDDENLRELMLDFLTKFKEYYKKTNQLMDFIGKDNVLFYKTGSAWEYKVGSVIKHETGEATKTMLREITNNPSAVNESFKNWTLIFYVPSWIRALNATAKKLGMDRIIEDITLSKEDSQNLAHIHTKLPLNDRAVLFATHHKFKKAMQLFNQYKNTSSSHDTAIRDTLGTIYWCYIKNEHVKRPKDEIKAFIELLNDPRNEFPEYRWTEVRSAIEGLVAEFKKFESIDTDTEDRISNMLNRLK
;
A
#
# COMPACT_ATOMS: atom_id res chain seq x y z
N MET A 1 39.41 12.66 -13.48
CA MET A 1 40.61 12.88 -12.62
C MET A 1 40.75 11.66 -11.73
N GLU A 2 41.91 10.99 -11.74
CA GLU A 2 42.19 9.96 -10.73
C GLU A 2 42.58 10.65 -9.42
N TYR A 3 41.77 10.48 -8.38
CA TYR A 3 42.17 10.83 -7.03
C TYR A 3 42.68 9.57 -6.36
N ASN A 4 43.96 9.60 -5.98
CA ASN A 4 44.56 8.61 -5.09
C ASN A 4 44.32 9.06 -3.66
N TYR A 5 43.44 8.35 -2.96
CA TYR A 5 43.27 8.53 -1.53
C TYR A 5 44.16 7.55 -0.78
N HIS A 6 45.12 8.10 -0.04
CA HIS A 6 45.94 7.36 0.91
C HIS A 6 45.25 7.39 2.26
N TYR A 7 44.70 6.26 2.69
CA TYR A 7 44.18 6.12 4.05
C TYR A 7 45.25 5.51 4.93
N ASN A 8 45.52 6.18 6.05
CA ASN A 8 46.29 5.63 7.17
C ASN A 8 45.29 5.17 8.23
N ILE A 9 45.20 3.85 8.44
CA ILE A 9 44.43 3.31 9.55
C ILE A 9 45.40 2.99 10.68
N PHE A 10 45.12 3.53 11.86
CA PHE A 10 45.92 3.34 13.06
C PHE A 10 45.23 2.34 13.99
N THR A 11 45.86 1.20 14.22
CA THR A 11 45.38 0.22 15.22
C THR A 11 46.58 -0.38 15.95
N ASN A 12 46.49 -0.51 17.28
CA ASN A 12 47.53 -1.13 18.12
C ASN A 12 48.97 -0.63 17.87
N GLY A 13 49.14 0.67 17.62
CA GLY A 13 50.46 1.29 17.41
C GLY A 13 51.10 1.00 16.04
N GLN A 14 50.39 0.33 15.12
CA GLN A 14 50.82 0.16 13.73
C GLN A 14 49.95 0.98 12.77
N THR A 15 50.60 1.50 11.72
CA THR A 15 49.97 2.30 10.67
C THR A 15 49.91 1.48 9.39
N TYR A 16 48.70 1.22 8.90
CA TYR A 16 48.47 0.51 7.65
C TYR A 16 48.06 1.50 6.56
N LYS A 17 48.70 1.39 5.40
CA LYS A 17 48.48 2.26 4.24
C LYS A 17 47.69 1.52 3.17
N PHE A 18 46.58 2.10 2.75
CA PHE A 18 45.81 1.60 1.60
C PHE A 18 45.71 2.66 0.52
N ASN A 19 45.78 2.22 -0.74
CA ASN A 19 45.57 3.06 -1.91
C ASN A 19 44.18 2.80 -2.48
N LEU A 20 43.32 3.81 -2.42
CA LEU A 20 42.03 3.81 -3.09
C LEU A 20 42.10 4.75 -4.29
N ILE A 21 41.98 4.17 -5.50
CA ILE A 21 41.89 4.93 -6.74
C ILE A 21 40.42 5.18 -7.03
N THR A 22 40.00 6.44 -7.03
CA THR A 22 38.67 6.80 -7.55
C THR A 22 38.78 7.13 -9.03
N MET A 23 38.04 6.41 -9.87
CA MET A 23 37.84 6.79 -11.27
C MET A 23 36.60 7.69 -11.33
N SER A 24 36.81 9.01 -11.45
CA SER A 24 35.71 9.92 -11.75
C SER A 24 35.44 9.85 -13.24
N ASP A 25 34.36 9.18 -13.65
CA ASP A 25 33.59 9.56 -14.83
C ASP A 25 32.12 9.20 -14.56
N ASN A 26 31.34 10.25 -14.26
CA ASN A 26 29.89 10.33 -14.15
C ASN A 26 29.14 9.49 -13.07
N LEU A 27 28.72 10.21 -12.02
CA LEU A 27 27.48 10.08 -11.24
C LEU A 27 27.18 8.78 -10.46
N SER A 28 28.13 7.88 -10.28
CA SER A 28 28.05 6.87 -9.22
C SER A 28 29.35 6.82 -8.42
N SER A 29 29.34 7.34 -7.20
CA SER A 29 30.46 7.22 -6.27
C SER A 29 30.55 5.79 -5.72
N GLY A 30 31.04 4.88 -6.57
CA GLY A 30 31.44 3.54 -6.18
C GLY A 30 32.96 3.48 -5.95
N TYR A 31 33.37 2.88 -4.84
CA TYR A 31 34.77 2.53 -4.63
C TYR A 31 35.08 1.23 -5.37
N LYS A 32 36.14 1.22 -6.19
CA LYS A 32 36.66 0.01 -6.82
C LYS A 32 37.94 -0.41 -6.09
N ILE A 33 37.94 -1.61 -5.51
CA ILE A 33 39.17 -2.22 -4.98
C ILE A 33 39.91 -2.80 -6.19
N VAL A 34 41.05 -2.20 -6.54
CA VAL A 34 41.76 -2.45 -7.81
C VAL A 34 42.67 -3.69 -7.73
N SER A 35 43.18 -4.03 -6.55
CA SER A 35 43.84 -5.30 -6.28
C SER A 35 43.73 -5.65 -4.80
N LEU A 36 43.63 -6.94 -4.51
CA LEU A 36 43.74 -7.53 -3.17
C LEU A 36 44.91 -8.50 -3.22
N HIS A 37 46.00 -8.18 -2.53
CA HIS A 37 47.11 -9.10 -2.39
C HIS A 37 46.80 -10.08 -1.24
N GLU A 38 47.32 -11.31 -1.31
CA GLU A 38 47.07 -12.31 -0.26
C GLU A 38 47.55 -11.86 1.12
N GLU A 39 48.51 -10.94 1.15
CA GLU A 39 49.08 -10.33 2.35
C GLU A 39 48.08 -9.40 3.07
N ASP A 40 47.04 -8.92 2.39
CA ASP A 40 46.03 -8.00 2.93
C ASP A 40 44.87 -8.73 3.65
N LEU A 41 44.75 -10.05 3.46
CA LEU A 41 43.66 -10.88 3.99
C LEU A 41 43.52 -10.82 5.53
N PRO A 42 44.60 -10.92 6.33
CA PRO A 42 44.50 -10.83 7.79
C PRO A 42 43.98 -9.47 8.27
N ILE A 43 44.30 -8.39 7.57
CA ILE A 43 43.89 -7.02 7.94
C ILE A 43 42.41 -6.81 7.64
N ILE A 44 41.93 -7.34 6.51
CA ILE A 44 40.51 -7.32 6.14
C ILE A 44 39.69 -8.17 7.10
N GLN A 45 40.22 -9.33 7.50
CA GLN A 45 39.59 -10.16 8.51
C GLN A 45 39.43 -9.40 9.83
N GLN A 46 40.47 -8.71 10.29
CA GLN A 46 40.41 -7.94 11.53
C GLN A 46 39.47 -6.72 11.43
N PHE A 47 39.39 -6.08 10.25
CA PHE A 47 38.41 -5.03 9.99
C PHE A 47 36.97 -5.55 10.07
N LEU A 48 36.69 -6.73 9.49
CA LEU A 48 35.36 -7.35 9.53
C LEU A 48 34.97 -7.77 10.95
N GLU A 49 35.91 -8.31 11.73
CA GLU A 49 35.71 -8.67 13.13
C GLU A 49 35.38 -7.43 13.99
N ASN A 50 36.07 -6.30 13.77
CA ASN A 50 35.77 -5.04 14.46
C ASN A 50 34.43 -4.43 14.03
N ALA A 51 34.12 -4.43 12.73
CA ALA A 51 32.86 -3.89 12.22
C ALA A 51 31.62 -4.71 12.67
N GLN A 52 31.79 -6.02 12.85
CA GLN A 52 30.77 -6.90 13.45
C GLN A 52 30.58 -6.60 14.94
N ARG A 53 31.68 -6.34 15.67
CA ARG A 53 31.64 -5.98 17.09
C ARG A 53 30.95 -4.64 17.33
N ASP A 54 31.16 -3.69 16.43
CA ASP A 54 30.68 -2.31 16.56
C ASP A 54 29.32 -2.07 15.88
N GLY A 55 28.68 -3.10 15.33
CA GLY A 55 27.34 -3.01 14.71
C GLY A 55 27.27 -2.16 13.43
N ALA A 56 28.43 -1.77 12.87
CA ALA A 56 28.53 -0.74 11.84
C ALA A 56 28.39 -1.26 10.39
N LEU A 57 28.36 -2.58 10.16
CA LEU A 57 28.19 -3.17 8.84
C LEU A 57 27.12 -4.26 8.82
N THR A 58 26.15 -4.14 7.91
CA THR A 58 25.25 -5.26 7.59
C THR A 58 25.86 -6.14 6.49
N VAL A 59 25.60 -7.45 6.55
CA VAL A 59 26.11 -8.45 5.58
C VAL A 59 25.65 -8.12 4.15
N ASP A 60 24.44 -7.58 3.99
CA ASP A 60 23.90 -7.18 2.68
C ASP A 60 24.67 -5.99 2.09
N THR A 61 25.09 -5.01 2.91
CA THR A 61 25.94 -3.89 2.47
C THR A 61 27.31 -4.37 2.00
N LEU A 62 27.90 -5.35 2.69
CA LEU A 62 29.19 -5.92 2.32
C LEU A 62 29.08 -6.75 1.04
N ALA A 63 28.10 -7.65 0.95
CA ALA A 63 27.88 -8.50 -0.23
C ALA A 63 27.65 -7.67 -1.51
N ASN A 64 26.96 -6.52 -1.40
CA ASN A 64 26.76 -5.61 -2.53
C ASN A 64 28.07 -4.93 -2.99
N ARG A 65 28.94 -4.56 -2.05
CA ARG A 65 30.25 -3.95 -2.36
C ARG A 65 31.23 -4.95 -2.98
N LEU A 66 31.09 -6.24 -2.67
CA LEU A 66 31.97 -7.30 -3.16
C LEU A 66 31.69 -7.74 -4.61
N ARG A 67 30.49 -7.48 -5.16
CA ARG A 67 30.10 -7.93 -6.52
C ARG A 67 30.98 -7.39 -7.66
N ASN A 68 31.74 -6.33 -7.41
CA ASN A 68 32.58 -5.67 -8.42
C ASN A 68 34.04 -6.17 -8.42
N LEU A 69 34.35 -7.22 -7.65
CA LEU A 69 35.69 -7.80 -7.59
C LEU A 69 35.95 -8.79 -8.73
N PRO A 70 37.22 -8.95 -9.15
CA PRO A 70 37.62 -10.08 -9.99
C PRO A 70 37.17 -11.42 -9.39
N VAL A 71 36.76 -12.38 -10.24
CA VAL A 71 36.10 -13.64 -9.85
C VAL A 71 36.85 -14.40 -8.74
N ASP A 72 38.18 -14.41 -8.78
CA ASP A 72 39.01 -15.09 -7.77
C ASP A 72 38.99 -14.38 -6.41
N SER A 73 38.98 -13.05 -6.42
CA SER A 73 38.87 -12.22 -5.22
C SER A 73 37.45 -12.25 -4.64
N TYR A 74 36.43 -12.29 -5.51
CA TYR A 74 35.04 -12.47 -5.11
C TYR A 74 34.83 -13.80 -4.40
N THR A 75 35.36 -14.90 -4.95
CA THR A 75 35.21 -16.24 -4.37
C THR A 75 35.90 -16.35 -3.00
N LYS A 76 37.14 -15.83 -2.88
CA LYS A 76 37.88 -15.80 -1.61
C LYS A 76 37.16 -14.96 -0.54
N MET A 77 36.68 -13.76 -0.88
CA MET A 77 35.94 -12.91 0.06
C MET A 77 34.56 -13.47 0.42
N THR A 78 33.85 -14.09 -0.51
CA THR A 78 32.55 -14.73 -0.24
C THR A 78 32.71 -15.88 0.76
N ASN A 79 33.81 -16.63 0.67
CA ASN A 79 34.15 -17.68 1.64
C ASN A 79 34.52 -17.09 3.02
N LEU A 80 35.30 -16.00 3.06
CA LEU A 80 35.65 -15.30 4.30
C LEU A 80 34.39 -14.77 5.02
N VAL A 81 33.53 -14.05 4.29
CA VAL A 81 32.24 -13.55 4.82
C VAL A 81 31.31 -14.69 5.25
N SER A 82 31.28 -15.79 4.50
CA SER A 82 30.48 -16.97 4.88
C SER A 82 30.97 -17.64 6.17
N THR A 83 32.27 -17.54 6.47
CA THR A 83 32.89 -18.13 7.67
C THR A 83 32.59 -17.28 8.91
N HIS A 84 32.61 -15.95 8.77
CA HIS A 84 32.40 -15.01 9.87
C HIS A 84 30.93 -14.60 10.09
N PHE A 85 30.07 -14.72 9.06
CA PHE A 85 28.63 -14.43 9.13
C PHE A 85 27.73 -15.63 8.73
N PRO A 86 27.86 -16.79 9.40
CA PRO A 86 27.18 -18.03 8.99
C PRO A 86 25.65 -17.96 9.05
N GLN A 87 25.07 -17.03 9.82
CA GLN A 87 23.62 -16.94 9.99
C GLN A 87 22.88 -16.46 8.73
N SER A 88 23.47 -15.58 7.91
CA SER A 88 22.81 -15.03 6.71
C SER A 88 22.59 -16.07 5.60
N LYS A 89 23.56 -16.96 5.38
CA LYS A 89 23.46 -18.08 4.43
C LYS A 89 22.49 -19.15 4.95
N ARG A 90 22.43 -19.34 6.27
CA ARG A 90 21.49 -20.28 6.92
C ARG A 90 20.04 -19.79 6.80
N VAL A 91 19.76 -18.51 7.06
CA VAL A 91 18.39 -17.97 6.98
C VAL A 91 17.84 -18.06 5.55
N ARG A 92 18.59 -17.62 4.53
CA ARG A 92 18.13 -17.69 3.12
C ARG A 92 18.01 -19.12 2.58
N SER A 93 18.83 -20.08 3.06
CA SER A 93 18.74 -21.48 2.63
C SER A 93 17.60 -22.23 3.34
N VAL A 94 17.31 -21.89 4.60
CA VAL A 94 16.16 -22.42 5.34
C VAL A 94 14.85 -21.91 4.75
N GLU A 95 14.71 -20.60 4.50
CA GLU A 95 13.48 -20.05 3.89
C GLU A 95 13.20 -20.63 2.50
N LYS A 96 14.22 -20.78 1.64
CA LYS A 96 14.04 -21.42 0.32
C LYS A 96 13.59 -22.87 0.44
N ARG A 97 14.09 -23.60 1.44
CA ARG A 97 13.70 -24.98 1.70
C ARG A 97 12.26 -25.07 2.19
N GLU A 98 11.88 -24.25 3.18
CA GLU A 98 10.51 -24.23 3.70
C GLU A 98 9.48 -23.85 2.63
N VAL A 99 9.81 -22.88 1.75
CA VAL A 99 8.94 -22.55 0.61
C VAL A 99 8.84 -23.72 -0.37
N SER A 100 9.96 -24.38 -0.68
CA SER A 100 9.95 -25.56 -1.55
C SER A 100 9.10 -26.71 -0.98
N GLU A 101 9.20 -26.95 0.32
CA GLU A 101 8.39 -27.96 1.05
C GLU A 101 6.90 -27.56 1.04
N TYR A 102 6.58 -26.29 1.28
CA TYR A 102 5.22 -25.77 1.16
C TYR A 102 4.65 -25.98 -0.25
N LEU A 103 5.38 -25.60 -1.30
CA LEU A 103 4.94 -25.76 -2.69
C LEU A 103 4.68 -27.22 -3.06
N SER A 104 5.50 -28.13 -2.53
CA SER A 104 5.35 -29.58 -2.73
C SER A 104 4.14 -30.14 -1.98
N SER A 105 3.68 -29.47 -0.91
CA SER A 105 2.49 -29.85 -0.14
C SER A 105 1.18 -29.33 -0.74
N LEU A 106 1.23 -28.39 -1.71
CA LEU A 106 0.02 -27.82 -2.26
C LEU A 106 -0.80 -28.90 -3.01
N PRO A 107 -2.14 -28.88 -2.89
CA PRO A 107 -2.98 -29.82 -3.61
C PRO A 107 -2.80 -29.60 -5.12
N ARG A 108 -2.48 -30.69 -5.83
CA ARG A 108 -2.37 -30.72 -7.30
C ARG A 108 -3.56 -31.44 -7.90
N ASP A 109 -4.03 -30.98 -9.06
CA ASP A 109 -5.08 -31.64 -9.83
C ASP A 109 -4.51 -32.72 -10.79
N LYS A 110 -5.34 -33.26 -11.69
CA LYS A 110 -4.90 -34.29 -12.65
C LYS A 110 -3.96 -33.76 -13.75
N GLU A 111 -3.92 -32.44 -13.96
CA GLU A 111 -3.03 -31.74 -14.90
C GLU A 111 -1.73 -31.28 -14.22
N ASP A 112 -1.49 -31.69 -12.96
CA ASP A 112 -0.40 -31.20 -12.10
C ASP A 112 -0.44 -29.68 -11.83
N ALA A 113 -1.61 -29.07 -11.97
CA ALA A 113 -1.84 -27.67 -11.61
C ALA A 113 -2.19 -27.55 -10.12
N ILE A 114 -1.82 -26.44 -9.49
CA ILE A 114 -2.26 -26.13 -8.12
C ILE A 114 -3.78 -25.99 -8.13
N ASP A 115 -4.47 -26.87 -7.39
CA ASP A 115 -5.92 -26.88 -7.26
C ASP A 115 -6.37 -25.84 -6.22
N LEU A 116 -6.70 -24.64 -6.71
CA LEU A 116 -7.11 -23.51 -5.89
C LEU A 116 -8.44 -23.77 -5.17
N SER A 117 -9.27 -24.69 -5.69
CA SER A 117 -10.57 -25.03 -5.08
C SER A 117 -10.43 -25.82 -3.77
N ARG A 118 -9.24 -26.39 -3.52
CA ARG A 118 -8.90 -27.12 -2.30
C ARG A 118 -8.17 -26.26 -1.28
N LEU A 119 -7.97 -24.97 -1.55
CA LEU A 119 -7.34 -24.02 -0.65
C LEU A 119 -8.40 -23.06 -0.07
N ILE A 120 -8.13 -22.53 1.12
CA ILE A 120 -8.97 -21.50 1.70
C ILE A 120 -8.65 -20.18 0.97
N LYS A 121 -9.61 -19.68 0.19
CA LYS A 121 -9.55 -18.35 -0.41
C LYS A 121 -9.83 -17.30 0.66
N LEU A 122 -8.87 -16.42 0.90
CA LEU A 122 -9.00 -15.29 1.81
C LEU A 122 -9.44 -14.04 1.04
N PRO A 123 -10.01 -13.03 1.72
CA PRO A 123 -10.26 -11.73 1.10
C PRO A 123 -8.97 -11.18 0.48
N GLY A 124 -8.93 -11.12 -0.86
CA GLY A 124 -7.79 -10.63 -1.62
C GLY A 124 -7.86 -9.14 -1.92
N GLY A 125 -6.73 -8.55 -2.32
CA GLY A 125 -6.69 -7.19 -2.83
C GLY A 125 -7.31 -7.05 -4.23
N GLY A 126 -7.27 -5.86 -4.83
CA GLY A 126 -7.76 -5.63 -6.20
C GLY A 126 -6.95 -6.37 -7.28
N THR A 127 -5.67 -6.64 -7.04
CA THR A 127 -4.72 -7.15 -8.06
C THR A 127 -4.41 -8.64 -7.96
N HIS A 128 -4.79 -9.31 -6.87
CA HIS A 128 -4.42 -10.68 -6.59
C HIS A 128 -5.45 -11.37 -5.70
N ASP A 129 -5.55 -12.68 -5.85
CA ASP A 129 -6.27 -13.56 -4.92
C ASP A 129 -5.29 -14.16 -3.92
N ILE A 130 -5.72 -14.31 -2.67
CA ILE A 130 -4.90 -14.85 -1.58
C ILE A 130 -5.49 -16.21 -1.17
N TYR A 131 -4.63 -17.21 -1.08
CA TYR A 131 -4.97 -18.57 -0.71
C TYR A 131 -4.12 -19.02 0.47
N LYS A 132 -4.69 -19.90 1.28
CA LYS A 132 -4.03 -20.52 2.43
C LYS A 132 -4.31 -22.02 2.43
N SER A 133 -3.28 -22.83 2.70
CA SER A 133 -3.43 -24.26 2.96
C SER A 133 -3.75 -24.50 4.44
N GLU A 134 -4.69 -25.40 4.74
CA GLU A 134 -4.94 -25.85 6.12
C GLU A 134 -3.76 -26.65 6.67
N GLU A 135 -3.07 -27.41 5.80
CA GLU A 135 -1.93 -28.26 6.19
C GLU A 135 -0.70 -27.41 6.55
N ASN A 136 -0.58 -26.22 5.97
CA ASN A 136 0.54 -25.30 6.19
C ASN A 136 0.05 -23.86 6.38
N PRO A 137 -0.53 -23.55 7.56
CA PRO A 137 -1.20 -22.27 7.79
C PRO A 137 -0.24 -21.08 7.96
N LEU A 138 1.07 -21.34 7.97
CA LEU A 138 2.11 -20.32 8.07
C LEU A 138 2.47 -19.68 6.73
N PHE A 139 1.92 -20.16 5.61
CA PHE A 139 2.20 -19.60 4.29
C PHE A 139 0.92 -19.10 3.62
N PHE A 140 1.08 -18.02 2.87
CA PHE A 140 0.06 -17.49 1.99
C PHE A 140 0.56 -17.54 0.56
N MET A 141 -0.32 -17.97 -0.34
CA MET A 141 -0.08 -17.98 -1.76
C MET A 141 -0.92 -16.89 -2.41
N LYS A 142 -0.29 -16.04 -3.20
CA LYS A 142 -0.92 -14.98 -3.98
C LYS A 142 -0.89 -15.35 -5.45
N VAL A 143 -2.05 -15.32 -6.10
CA VAL A 143 -2.18 -15.50 -7.56
C VAL A 143 -2.49 -14.16 -8.18
N MET A 144 -1.64 -13.68 -9.10
CA MET A 144 -1.79 -12.34 -9.70
C MET A 144 -2.83 -12.35 -10.82
N ARG A 145 -3.99 -11.73 -10.61
CA ARG A 145 -5.18 -11.83 -11.49
C ARG A 145 -4.88 -11.41 -12.94
N ASN A 146 -4.09 -10.36 -13.14
CA ASN A 146 -3.73 -9.84 -14.47
C ASN A 146 -2.70 -10.71 -15.23
N THR A 147 -2.19 -11.76 -14.59
CA THR A 147 -1.21 -12.68 -15.18
C THR A 147 -1.83 -14.02 -15.59
N VAL A 148 -2.99 -14.35 -15.03
CA VAL A 148 -3.67 -15.63 -15.26
C VAL A 148 -3.96 -15.82 -16.75
N GLY A 149 -3.41 -16.89 -17.34
CA GLY A 149 -3.60 -17.27 -18.74
C GLY A 149 -2.80 -16.42 -19.73
N ASN A 150 -1.86 -15.60 -19.27
CA ASN A 150 -0.93 -14.92 -20.19
C ASN A 150 0.03 -15.92 -20.84
N PRO A 151 0.52 -15.65 -22.06
CA PRO A 151 1.57 -16.46 -22.69
C PRO A 151 2.83 -16.54 -21.82
N THR A 152 3.49 -17.70 -21.81
CA THR A 152 4.67 -17.98 -20.98
C THR A 152 5.78 -16.94 -21.13
N ASP A 153 6.05 -16.45 -22.34
CA ASP A 153 7.08 -15.44 -22.57
C ASP A 153 6.75 -14.11 -21.88
N LYS A 154 5.48 -13.67 -21.98
CA LYS A 154 4.99 -12.48 -21.26
C LYS A 154 5.03 -12.68 -19.74
N LEU A 155 4.76 -13.89 -19.26
CA LEU A 155 4.89 -14.22 -17.83
C LEU A 155 6.35 -14.10 -17.36
N LYS A 156 7.31 -14.59 -18.15
CA LYS A 156 8.75 -14.49 -17.82
C LYS A 156 9.22 -13.05 -17.79
N GLU A 157 8.80 -12.22 -18.75
CA GLU A 157 9.09 -10.79 -18.78
C GLU A 157 8.53 -10.08 -17.54
N ASN A 158 7.23 -10.28 -17.24
CA ASN A 158 6.58 -9.70 -16.07
C ASN A 158 7.24 -10.16 -14.76
N LEU A 159 7.62 -11.44 -14.65
CA LEU A 159 8.28 -11.99 -13.47
C LEU A 159 9.67 -11.38 -13.30
N ALA A 160 10.43 -11.23 -14.37
CA ALA A 160 11.75 -10.60 -14.33
C ALA A 160 11.67 -9.13 -13.91
N GLU A 161 10.73 -8.37 -14.47
CA GLU A 161 10.49 -6.97 -14.09
C GLU A 161 10.10 -6.85 -12.61
N LEU A 162 9.15 -7.68 -12.16
CA LEU A 162 8.68 -7.68 -10.77
C LEU A 162 9.80 -8.07 -9.81
N THR A 163 10.60 -9.08 -10.16
CA THR A 163 11.75 -9.53 -9.39
C THR A 163 12.79 -8.42 -9.28
N HIS A 164 13.08 -7.71 -10.37
CA HIS A 164 13.99 -6.57 -10.36
C HIS A 164 13.49 -5.45 -9.42
N LYS A 165 12.22 -5.04 -9.54
CA LYS A 165 11.62 -4.00 -8.69
C LYS A 165 11.69 -4.32 -7.20
N TYR A 166 11.37 -5.56 -6.81
CA TYR A 166 11.46 -5.98 -5.41
C TYR A 166 12.90 -6.15 -4.93
N ASN A 167 13.83 -6.57 -5.79
CA ASN A 167 15.25 -6.61 -5.42
C ASN A 167 15.80 -5.22 -5.11
N GLU A 168 15.40 -4.19 -5.85
CA GLU A 168 15.75 -2.80 -5.54
C GLU A 168 15.17 -2.36 -4.18
N LEU A 169 13.92 -2.73 -3.89
CA LEU A 169 13.28 -2.50 -2.60
C LEU A 169 14.08 -3.14 -1.45
N TYR A 170 14.42 -4.43 -1.59
CA TYR A 170 15.14 -5.19 -0.58
C TYR A 170 16.58 -4.69 -0.38
N GLN A 171 17.23 -4.18 -1.43
CA GLN A 171 18.57 -3.59 -1.32
C GLN A 171 18.57 -2.31 -0.49
N ILE A 172 17.53 -1.49 -0.60
CA ILE A 172 17.47 -0.18 0.06
C ILE A 172 16.89 -0.30 1.48
N PHE A 173 15.78 -1.03 1.64
CA PHE A 173 15.14 -1.17 2.95
C PHE A 173 15.78 -2.25 3.82
N GLY A 174 16.43 -3.22 3.20
CA GLY A 174 16.97 -4.41 3.86
C GLY A 174 15.93 -5.52 3.95
N THR A 175 16.41 -6.77 3.85
CA THR A 175 15.52 -7.95 3.83
C THR A 175 14.75 -8.15 5.14
N SER A 176 15.28 -7.73 6.28
CA SER A 176 14.58 -7.81 7.58
C SER A 176 13.39 -6.86 7.70
N ARG A 177 13.43 -5.72 7.00
CA ARG A 177 12.37 -4.70 6.97
C ARG A 177 11.34 -4.94 5.88
N CYS A 178 11.53 -5.92 5.01
CA CYS A 178 10.61 -6.22 3.93
C CYS A 178 9.95 -7.59 4.08
N LEU A 179 8.73 -7.70 3.59
CA LEU A 179 8.09 -8.98 3.36
C LEU A 179 8.74 -9.65 2.15
N ILE A 180 9.42 -10.78 2.40
CA ILE A 180 10.10 -11.54 1.35
C ILE A 180 9.12 -12.49 0.69
N GLU A 181 8.94 -12.29 -0.62
CA GLU A 181 8.03 -13.06 -1.45
C GLU A 181 8.82 -13.90 -2.45
N THR A 182 8.58 -15.21 -2.46
CA THR A 182 9.13 -16.10 -3.48
C THR A 182 8.17 -16.16 -4.66
N ARG A 183 8.63 -15.69 -5.82
CA ARG A 183 7.81 -15.54 -7.02
C ARG A 183 8.25 -16.50 -8.11
N PHE A 184 7.30 -17.14 -8.77
CA PHE A 184 7.54 -18.11 -9.84
C PHE A 184 6.32 -18.20 -10.76
N ILE A 185 6.48 -18.86 -11.89
CA ILE A 185 5.37 -19.20 -12.81
C ILE A 185 4.96 -20.63 -12.47
N ASP A 186 3.66 -20.84 -12.29
CA ASP A 186 3.09 -22.18 -12.08
C ASP A 186 1.69 -22.26 -12.73
N SER A 187 1.24 -23.48 -12.96
CA SER A 187 -0.10 -23.77 -13.44
C SER A 187 -1.07 -23.78 -12.26
N VAL A 188 -2.17 -23.05 -12.37
CA VAL A 188 -3.20 -22.97 -11.34
C VAL A 188 -4.59 -23.24 -11.92
N LYS A 189 -5.50 -23.81 -11.13
CA LYS A 189 -6.86 -24.16 -11.54
C LYS A 189 -7.88 -23.78 -10.48
N GLU A 190 -8.86 -22.98 -10.88
CA GLU A 190 -10.09 -22.72 -10.11
C GLU A 190 -11.17 -23.72 -10.51
N LYS A 191 -12.15 -23.95 -9.62
CA LYS A 191 -13.26 -24.90 -9.84
C LYS A 191 -14.02 -24.67 -11.13
N ASP A 192 -14.22 -23.40 -11.49
CA ASP A 192 -15.04 -22.99 -12.63
C ASP A 192 -14.23 -22.81 -13.92
N TRP A 193 -12.93 -23.13 -13.91
CA TRP A 193 -12.10 -23.04 -15.12
C TRP A 193 -12.10 -24.37 -15.89
N PRO A 194 -12.31 -24.34 -17.22
CA PRO A 194 -12.35 -25.55 -18.02
C PRO A 194 -10.99 -26.26 -18.09
N THR A 195 -9.89 -25.52 -17.97
CA THR A 195 -8.51 -26.01 -18.00
C THR A 195 -7.65 -25.22 -17.01
N ALA A 196 -6.51 -25.78 -16.61
CA ALA A 196 -5.52 -25.03 -15.86
C ALA A 196 -4.96 -23.85 -16.68
N LYS A 197 -4.44 -22.83 -15.99
CA LYS A 197 -3.85 -21.63 -16.59
C LYS A 197 -2.53 -21.30 -15.91
N GLU A 198 -1.51 -20.93 -16.68
CA GLU A 198 -0.28 -20.39 -16.11
C GLU A 198 -0.51 -19.01 -15.49
N SER A 199 0.16 -18.73 -14.39
CA SER A 199 0.11 -17.43 -13.71
C SER A 199 1.41 -17.17 -12.94
N ILE A 200 1.68 -15.91 -12.63
CA ILE A 200 2.69 -15.57 -11.62
C ILE A 200 2.06 -15.83 -10.25
N VAL A 201 2.70 -16.75 -9.51
CA VAL A 201 2.39 -17.09 -8.14
C VAL A 201 3.46 -16.51 -7.23
N SER A 202 3.04 -15.94 -6.11
CA SER A 202 3.92 -15.45 -5.06
C SER A 202 3.59 -16.15 -3.75
N VAL A 203 4.59 -16.72 -3.09
CA VAL A 203 4.44 -17.32 -1.76
C VAL A 203 5.16 -16.48 -0.72
N VAL A 204 4.48 -16.29 0.39
CA VAL A 204 4.97 -15.51 1.52
C VAL A 204 4.73 -16.25 2.83
N LYS A 205 5.75 -16.29 3.68
CA LYS A 205 5.61 -16.79 5.05
C LYS A 205 4.94 -15.73 5.91
N TYR A 206 4.04 -16.14 6.76
CA TYR A 206 3.39 -15.28 7.73
C TYR A 206 4.42 -14.64 8.65
N ASP A 207 4.38 -13.31 8.73
CA ASP A 207 5.19 -12.57 9.69
C ASP A 207 4.33 -12.24 10.92
N THR A 208 4.84 -12.56 12.11
CA THR A 208 4.11 -12.34 13.36
C THR A 208 3.86 -10.87 13.65
N CYS A 209 4.57 -9.95 12.99
CA CYS A 209 4.32 -8.51 13.12
C CYS A 209 2.86 -8.13 12.80
N PHE A 210 2.20 -8.87 11.90
CA PHE A 210 0.79 -8.65 11.57
C PHE A 210 -0.17 -9.03 12.71
N GLN A 211 0.31 -9.65 13.79
CA GLN A 211 -0.46 -9.94 15.01
C GLN A 211 -0.18 -8.98 16.16
N SER A 212 0.76 -8.04 16.00
CA SER A 212 1.06 -7.08 17.07
C SER A 212 -0.20 -6.34 17.52
N GLU A 213 -0.39 -6.26 18.85
CA GLU A 213 -1.49 -5.51 19.47
C GLU A 213 -1.26 -4.00 19.32
N GLU A 214 -0.01 -3.57 19.47
CA GLU A 214 0.42 -2.19 19.24
C GLU A 214 1.02 -2.06 17.84
N LYS A 215 0.25 -1.51 16.90
CA LYS A 215 0.67 -1.25 15.53
C LYS A 215 -0.17 -0.18 14.85
N PHE A 216 0.38 0.45 13.81
CA PHE A 216 -0.35 1.32 12.90
C PHE A 216 0.20 1.20 11.48
N GLY A 217 -0.66 1.46 10.49
CA GLY A 217 -0.27 1.54 9.09
C GLY A 217 0.16 2.96 8.71
N PHE A 218 1.16 3.09 7.85
CA PHE A 218 1.41 4.32 7.11
C PHE A 218 0.53 4.31 5.87
N ASN A 219 -0.76 4.60 6.04
CA ASN A 219 -1.76 4.54 4.97
C ASN A 219 -2.56 5.84 4.88
N THR A 220 -3.04 6.17 3.69
CA THR A 220 -3.81 7.40 3.44
C THR A 220 -5.14 7.11 2.80
N ASP A 221 -6.13 7.94 3.09
CA ASP A 221 -7.40 7.92 2.36
C ASP A 221 -7.28 8.57 0.98
N ALA A 222 -8.21 8.23 0.08
CA ALA A 222 -8.33 8.84 -1.25
C ALA A 222 -8.92 10.25 -1.16
N LEU A 223 -8.14 11.23 -0.69
CA LEU A 223 -8.62 12.58 -0.40
C LEU A 223 -9.40 13.21 -1.55
N GLU A 224 -8.88 13.14 -2.77
CA GLU A 224 -9.51 13.72 -3.96
C GLU A 224 -10.87 13.09 -4.31
N LYS A 225 -11.21 11.92 -3.74
CA LYS A 225 -12.53 11.31 -3.86
C LYS A 225 -13.53 12.02 -2.95
N ASP A 226 -13.07 12.57 -1.84
CA ASP A 226 -13.88 13.29 -0.87
C ASP A 226 -14.02 14.78 -1.20
N GLY A 227 -14.75 15.04 -2.28
CA GLY A 227 -15.05 16.40 -2.72
C GLY A 227 -15.80 17.26 -1.71
N VAL A 228 -16.58 16.64 -0.81
CA VAL A 228 -17.32 17.36 0.22
C VAL A 228 -16.34 17.92 1.25
N LYS A 229 -15.43 17.08 1.76
CA LYS A 229 -14.41 17.49 2.72
C LYS A 229 -13.49 18.57 2.16
N ILE A 230 -13.09 18.43 0.88
CA ILE A 230 -12.28 19.44 0.17
C ILE A 230 -13.07 20.75 0.05
N THR A 231 -14.33 20.72 -0.39
CA THR A 231 -15.13 21.94 -0.58
C THR A 231 -15.35 22.68 0.73
N ASP A 232 -15.66 21.95 1.80
CA ASP A 232 -15.92 22.53 3.12
C ASP A 232 -14.61 23.09 3.76
N ASN A 233 -13.43 22.74 3.26
CA ASN A 233 -12.10 23.16 3.75
C ASN A 233 -11.17 23.67 2.62
N LEU A 234 -11.73 24.32 1.60
CA LEU A 234 -11.01 24.60 0.35
C LEU A 234 -9.74 25.45 0.54
N SER A 235 -9.75 26.38 1.49
CA SER A 235 -8.59 27.21 1.80
C SER A 235 -7.44 26.37 2.35
N GLN A 236 -7.71 25.51 3.33
CA GLN A 236 -6.73 24.60 3.93
C GLN A 236 -6.22 23.60 2.90
N TYR A 237 -7.08 23.13 1.98
CA TYR A 237 -6.68 22.24 0.89
C TYR A 237 -5.62 22.89 -0.02
N HIS A 238 -5.85 24.13 -0.45
CA HIS A 238 -4.91 24.86 -1.29
C HIS A 238 -3.61 25.21 -0.56
N GLU A 239 -3.69 25.60 0.71
CA GLU A 239 -2.51 25.90 1.53
C GLU A 239 -1.66 24.64 1.74
N MET A 240 -2.30 23.52 2.10
CA MET A 240 -1.65 22.21 2.23
C MET A 240 -0.96 21.81 0.92
N ASN A 241 -1.64 21.89 -0.23
CA ASN A 241 -1.04 21.55 -1.51
C ASN A 241 0.12 22.46 -1.87
N SER A 242 0.01 23.77 -1.64
CA SER A 242 1.10 24.72 -1.86
C SER A 242 2.34 24.35 -1.04
N PHE A 243 2.17 23.97 0.23
CA PHE A 243 3.29 23.65 1.10
C PHE A 243 3.85 22.23 0.92
N LEU A 244 3.01 21.23 0.68
CA LEU A 244 3.43 19.83 0.62
C LEU A 244 3.77 19.38 -0.80
N MET A 245 3.21 20.03 -1.81
CA MET A 245 3.38 19.65 -3.22
C MET A 245 3.57 20.86 -4.15
N GLY A 246 3.61 22.11 -3.67
CA GLY A 246 3.72 23.27 -4.53
C GLY A 246 5.10 23.40 -5.16
N ALA A 247 5.15 23.89 -6.40
CA ALA A 247 6.41 24.15 -7.11
C ALA A 247 7.25 25.25 -6.46
N GLU A 248 6.60 26.21 -5.81
CA GLU A 248 7.26 27.28 -5.07
C GLU A 248 7.50 26.85 -3.63
N LYS A 249 8.66 27.24 -3.07
CA LYS A 249 8.86 27.14 -1.62
C LYS A 249 7.87 28.10 -0.96
N ALA A 250 6.89 27.53 -0.26
CA ALA A 250 5.91 28.30 0.49
C ALA A 250 6.64 29.32 1.40
N THR A 251 6.30 30.59 1.23
CA THR A 251 6.92 31.71 1.96
C THR A 251 6.34 31.90 3.36
N LYS A 252 5.20 31.26 3.65
CA LYS A 252 4.57 31.21 4.97
C LYS A 252 4.85 29.86 5.64
N GLY A 253 4.90 29.87 6.97
CA GLY A 253 4.91 28.64 7.75
C GLY A 253 3.66 27.81 7.46
N PHE A 254 3.82 26.49 7.37
CA PHE A 254 2.70 25.56 7.21
C PHE A 254 2.28 25.02 8.56
N ASP A 255 0.99 25.16 8.82
CA ASP A 255 0.34 24.51 9.93
C ASP A 255 0.03 23.05 9.56
N ILE A 256 0.62 22.11 10.30
CA ILE A 256 0.38 20.67 10.11
C ILE A 256 -1.09 20.30 10.34
N GLU A 257 -1.83 21.10 11.11
CA GLU A 257 -3.27 20.92 11.32
C GLU A 257 -4.06 21.03 10.01
N ASN A 258 -3.60 21.83 9.04
CA ASN A 258 -4.22 21.90 7.72
C ASN A 258 -4.19 20.53 6.99
N TYR A 259 -3.15 19.72 7.21
CA TYR A 259 -3.10 18.35 6.69
C TYR A 259 -3.95 17.39 7.52
N LEU A 260 -3.93 17.52 8.84
CA LEU A 260 -4.68 16.65 9.76
C LEU A 260 -6.20 16.82 9.65
N VAL A 261 -6.68 17.98 9.18
CA VAL A 261 -8.09 18.15 8.80
C VAL A 261 -8.49 17.09 7.78
N PHE A 262 -7.62 16.79 6.81
CA PHE A 262 -7.92 15.84 5.73
C PHE A 262 -7.56 14.40 6.09
N GLN A 263 -6.42 14.18 6.75
CA GLN A 263 -5.87 12.86 7.07
C GLN A 263 -5.81 12.68 8.60
N GLU A 264 -6.98 12.55 9.22
CA GLU A 264 -7.13 12.50 10.67
C GLU A 264 -6.43 11.28 11.31
N SER A 265 -6.29 10.19 10.56
CA SER A 265 -5.56 8.98 10.98
C SER A 265 -4.10 9.25 11.34
N PHE A 266 -3.50 10.32 10.81
CA PHE A 266 -2.13 10.73 11.15
C PHE A 266 -2.03 11.48 12.47
N ARG A 267 -3.12 11.97 13.06
CA ARG A 267 -3.10 12.68 14.35
C ARG A 267 -2.52 11.82 15.48
N PRO A 268 -2.98 10.58 15.73
CA PRO A 268 -2.36 9.72 16.73
C PRO A 268 -0.91 9.35 16.38
N ILE A 269 -0.57 9.17 15.10
CA ILE A 269 0.80 8.87 14.65
C ILE A 269 1.73 10.05 14.99
N PHE A 270 1.32 11.28 14.68
CA PHE A 270 2.12 12.47 14.95
C PHE A 270 2.30 12.74 16.44
N LYS A 271 1.29 12.38 17.26
CA LYS A 271 1.44 12.39 18.71
C LYS A 271 2.47 11.36 19.18
N LEU A 272 2.40 10.13 18.68
CA LEU A 272 3.41 9.10 19.01
C LEU A 272 4.83 9.53 18.61
N LEU A 273 4.99 10.24 17.49
CA LEU A 273 6.30 10.77 17.07
C LEU A 273 6.83 11.89 17.98
N ASP A 274 5.96 12.60 18.71
CA ASP A 274 6.37 13.57 19.73
C ASP A 274 6.76 12.86 21.03
N ASP A 275 6.06 11.79 21.38
CA ASP A 275 6.16 11.11 22.67
C ASP A 275 7.23 9.98 22.69
N ASP A 276 7.60 9.42 21.54
CA ASP A 276 8.47 8.22 21.44
C ASP A 276 9.67 8.46 20.50
N GLU A 277 10.85 8.64 21.09
CA GLU A 277 12.11 8.89 20.37
C GLU A 277 12.52 7.71 19.47
N ASN A 278 12.28 6.47 19.90
CA ASN A 278 12.61 5.29 19.11
C ASN A 278 11.75 5.21 17.84
N LEU A 279 10.44 5.48 17.96
CA LEU A 279 9.58 5.58 16.79
C LEU A 279 9.98 6.74 15.87
N ARG A 280 10.36 7.89 16.46
CA ARG A 280 10.81 9.06 15.72
C ARG A 280 12.02 8.74 14.84
N GLU A 281 13.05 8.10 15.41
CA GLU A 281 14.24 7.64 14.68
C GLU A 281 13.90 6.62 13.60
N LEU A 282 13.01 5.68 13.92
CA LEU A 282 12.57 4.65 12.97
C LEU A 282 11.82 5.25 11.77
N MET A 283 10.98 6.26 11.99
CA MET A 283 10.28 6.99 10.92
C MET A 283 11.26 7.80 10.07
N LEU A 284 12.29 8.41 10.67
CA LEU A 284 13.38 9.07 9.93
C LEU A 284 14.11 8.08 8.99
N ASP A 285 14.43 6.87 9.48
CA ASP A 285 15.03 5.80 8.68
C ASP A 285 14.13 5.40 7.50
N PHE A 286 12.83 5.15 7.77
CA PHE A 286 11.85 4.81 6.75
C PHE A 286 11.76 5.87 5.65
N LEU A 287 11.60 7.15 6.02
CA LEU A 287 11.47 8.25 5.06
C LEU A 287 12.75 8.47 4.25
N THR A 288 13.92 8.32 4.88
CA THR A 288 15.23 8.44 4.21
C THR A 288 15.39 7.35 3.15
N LYS A 289 15.11 6.09 3.51
CA LYS A 289 15.16 4.95 2.59
C LYS A 289 14.11 5.08 1.49
N PHE A 290 12.93 5.58 1.80
CA PHE A 290 11.92 5.86 0.78
C PHE A 290 12.42 6.90 -0.22
N LYS A 291 13.00 8.02 0.25
CA LYS A 291 13.56 9.06 -0.62
C LYS A 291 14.64 8.50 -1.55
N GLU A 292 15.51 7.64 -1.03
CA GLU A 292 16.53 6.94 -1.83
C GLU A 292 15.89 5.99 -2.86
N TYR A 293 14.93 5.16 -2.44
CA TYR A 293 14.22 4.23 -3.30
C TYR A 293 13.52 4.93 -4.46
N TYR A 294 12.77 5.99 -4.17
CA TYR A 294 12.09 6.77 -5.20
C TYR A 294 13.09 7.43 -6.16
N LYS A 295 14.17 8.05 -5.66
CA LYS A 295 15.19 8.67 -6.52
C LYS A 295 15.87 7.66 -7.44
N LYS A 296 16.12 6.44 -6.96
CA LYS A 296 16.78 5.39 -7.73
C LYS A 296 15.86 4.76 -8.79
N THR A 297 14.59 4.56 -8.45
CA THR A 297 13.68 3.69 -9.24
C THR A 297 12.54 4.43 -9.92
N ASN A 298 12.28 5.68 -9.52
CA ASN A 298 11.09 6.46 -9.87
C ASN A 298 9.76 5.74 -9.51
N GLN A 299 9.79 4.69 -8.68
CA GLN A 299 8.61 3.98 -8.21
C GLN A 299 8.06 4.62 -6.94
N LEU A 300 6.74 4.72 -6.86
CA LEU A 300 6.02 5.11 -5.65
C LEU A 300 5.46 3.85 -4.97
N MET A 301 5.48 3.83 -3.64
CA MET A 301 4.91 2.72 -2.87
C MET A 301 3.43 2.92 -2.65
N ASP A 302 2.68 1.83 -2.75
CA ASP A 302 1.26 1.79 -2.43
C ASP A 302 1.02 1.93 -0.92
N PHE A 303 0.41 3.03 -0.50
CA PHE A 303 0.00 3.30 0.87
C PHE A 303 -1.53 3.22 1.08
N ILE A 304 -2.25 2.43 0.26
CA ILE A 304 -3.69 2.20 0.46
C ILE A 304 -3.92 1.24 1.62
N GLY A 305 -3.21 0.12 1.64
CA GLY A 305 -3.38 -0.93 2.65
C GLY A 305 -2.68 -0.57 3.95
N LYS A 306 -3.37 -0.73 5.09
CA LYS A 306 -2.78 -0.57 6.44
C LYS A 306 -1.58 -1.50 6.69
N ASP A 307 -1.52 -2.63 5.99
CA ASP A 307 -0.48 -3.66 6.11
C ASP A 307 0.63 -3.50 5.06
N ASN A 308 0.53 -2.51 4.15
CA ASN A 308 1.54 -2.27 3.12
C ASN A 308 2.81 -1.67 3.72
N VAL A 309 2.69 -0.74 4.66
CA VAL A 309 3.79 -0.27 5.50
C VAL A 309 3.28 -0.24 6.93
N LEU A 310 3.73 -1.21 7.72
CA LEU A 310 3.26 -1.41 9.09
C LEU A 310 4.35 -1.01 10.08
N PHE A 311 4.03 -0.13 11.01
CA PHE A 311 4.84 0.14 12.21
C PHE A 311 4.23 -0.63 13.37
N TYR A 312 5.05 -1.35 14.14
CA TYR A 312 4.59 -2.23 15.21
C TYR A 312 5.61 -2.31 16.34
N LYS A 313 5.17 -2.64 17.55
CA LYS A 313 6.09 -2.91 18.67
C LYS A 313 6.49 -4.38 18.76
N THR A 314 7.79 -4.60 18.99
CA THR A 314 8.34 -5.87 19.46
C THR A 314 8.84 -5.67 20.88
N GLY A 315 8.00 -6.03 21.87
CA GLY A 315 8.26 -5.67 23.26
C GLY A 315 8.16 -4.15 23.47
N SER A 316 9.25 -3.49 23.89
CA SER A 316 9.27 -2.04 24.11
C SER A 316 9.76 -1.22 22.92
N ALA A 317 10.26 -1.84 21.86
CA ALA A 317 10.86 -1.15 20.71
C ALA A 317 9.91 -1.17 19.51
N TRP A 318 9.87 -0.05 18.78
CA TRP A 318 9.20 0.03 17.50
C TRP A 318 10.04 -0.55 16.37
N GLU A 319 9.35 -1.16 15.42
CA GLU A 319 9.87 -1.67 14.17
C GLU A 319 8.90 -1.36 13.03
N TYR A 320 9.37 -1.49 11.78
CA TYR A 320 8.48 -1.45 10.63
C TYR A 320 8.70 -2.61 9.67
N LYS A 321 7.64 -2.94 8.94
CA LYS A 321 7.62 -3.92 7.85
C LYS A 321 7.02 -3.29 6.60
N VAL A 322 7.76 -3.36 5.50
CA VAL A 322 7.31 -3.01 4.16
C VAL A 322 6.76 -4.27 3.49
N GLY A 323 5.45 -4.31 3.29
CA GLY A 323 4.71 -5.39 2.65
C GLY A 323 4.73 -5.33 1.12
N SER A 324 3.60 -5.69 0.50
CA SER A 324 3.43 -5.68 -0.96
C SER A 324 3.11 -4.27 -1.49
N VAL A 325 4.14 -3.43 -1.51
CA VAL A 325 4.02 -2.00 -1.86
C VAL A 325 4.20 -1.69 -3.34
N ILE A 326 4.78 -2.60 -4.13
CA ILE A 326 5.10 -2.32 -5.53
C ILE A 326 3.93 -2.71 -6.43
N LYS A 327 3.40 -1.72 -7.14
CA LYS A 327 2.40 -1.89 -8.19
C LYS A 327 2.88 -1.22 -9.49
N HIS A 328 2.24 -0.13 -9.92
CA HIS A 328 2.44 0.44 -11.26
C HIS A 328 2.59 1.97 -11.24
N GLU A 329 2.60 2.58 -10.06
CA GLU A 329 2.68 4.00 -9.82
C GLU A 329 4.13 4.47 -9.86
N THR A 330 4.41 5.45 -10.71
CA THR A 330 5.73 6.05 -10.86
C THR A 330 5.64 7.56 -10.79
N GLY A 331 6.75 8.22 -10.46
CA GLY A 331 6.80 9.68 -10.44
C GLY A 331 6.47 10.29 -11.80
N GLU A 332 7.07 9.74 -12.87
CA GLU A 332 6.76 10.15 -14.25
C GLU A 332 5.29 9.94 -14.63
N ALA A 333 4.70 8.77 -14.34
CA ALA A 333 3.30 8.53 -14.66
C ALA A 333 2.37 9.48 -13.89
N THR A 334 2.71 9.80 -12.64
CA THR A 334 1.97 10.77 -11.82
C THR A 334 2.06 12.16 -12.42
N LYS A 335 3.25 12.63 -12.81
CA LYS A 335 3.44 13.95 -13.45
C LYS A 335 2.65 14.06 -14.75
N THR A 336 2.66 13.01 -15.58
CA THR A 336 1.86 12.97 -16.81
C THR A 336 0.37 13.08 -16.49
N MET A 337 -0.12 12.28 -15.53
CA MET A 337 -1.55 12.26 -15.21
C MET A 337 -2.01 13.58 -14.58
N LEU A 338 -1.20 14.22 -13.74
CA LEU A 338 -1.50 15.54 -13.17
C LEU A 338 -1.61 16.63 -14.23
N ARG A 339 -0.81 16.58 -15.30
CA ARG A 339 -0.98 17.50 -16.45
C ARG A 339 -2.21 17.14 -17.28
N GLU A 340 -2.47 15.84 -17.44
CA GLU A 340 -3.58 15.36 -18.25
C GLU A 340 -4.93 15.75 -17.65
N ILE A 341 -5.10 15.76 -16.31
CA ILE A 341 -6.37 16.19 -15.70
C ILE A 341 -6.74 17.65 -16.00
N THR A 342 -5.78 18.49 -16.36
CA THR A 342 -6.03 19.89 -16.75
C THR A 342 -6.64 19.96 -18.16
N ASN A 343 -6.19 19.10 -19.08
CA ASN A 343 -6.66 19.10 -20.47
C ASN A 343 -7.84 18.14 -20.73
N ASN A 344 -7.84 17.01 -20.04
CA ASN A 344 -8.82 15.93 -20.18
C ASN A 344 -9.11 15.27 -18.81
N PRO A 345 -9.93 15.92 -17.96
CA PRO A 345 -10.31 15.36 -16.67
C PRO A 345 -10.96 13.96 -16.72
N SER A 346 -11.54 13.58 -17.87
CA SER A 346 -12.19 12.28 -18.05
C SER A 346 -11.19 11.12 -18.14
N ALA A 347 -9.93 11.41 -18.48
CA ALA A 347 -8.86 10.40 -18.59
C ALA A 347 -8.64 9.62 -17.29
N VAL A 348 -9.01 10.20 -16.14
CA VAL A 348 -8.96 9.54 -14.83
C VAL A 348 -9.79 8.26 -14.79
N ASN A 349 -10.91 8.21 -15.51
CA ASN A 349 -11.82 7.07 -15.51
C ASN A 349 -11.49 6.02 -16.58
N GLU A 350 -10.47 6.23 -17.41
CA GLU A 350 -10.11 5.31 -18.50
C GLU A 350 -9.45 4.02 -18.00
N SER A 351 -8.78 4.06 -16.85
CA SER A 351 -8.18 2.88 -16.25
C SER A 351 -8.06 2.99 -14.73
N PHE A 352 -8.03 1.84 -14.06
CA PHE A 352 -7.75 1.77 -12.62
C PHE A 352 -6.40 2.42 -12.25
N LYS A 353 -5.43 2.39 -13.19
CA LYS A 353 -4.14 3.05 -13.04
C LYS A 353 -4.28 4.57 -12.98
N ASN A 354 -4.94 5.17 -13.97
CA ASN A 354 -5.15 6.62 -14.00
C ASN A 354 -5.93 7.07 -12.77
N TRP A 355 -6.92 6.28 -12.38
CA TRP A 355 -7.70 6.50 -11.17
C TRP A 355 -6.81 6.52 -9.91
N THR A 356 -5.91 5.55 -9.75
CA THR A 356 -4.99 5.50 -8.60
C THR A 356 -4.01 6.68 -8.58
N LEU A 357 -3.45 7.05 -9.74
CA LEU A 357 -2.51 8.16 -9.90
C LEU A 357 -3.10 9.52 -9.49
N ILE A 358 -4.42 9.69 -9.55
CA ILE A 358 -5.09 10.95 -9.21
C ILE A 358 -5.74 10.91 -7.84
N PHE A 359 -6.39 9.81 -7.46
CA PHE A 359 -7.14 9.76 -6.21
C PHE A 359 -6.31 9.36 -4.99
N TYR A 360 -5.16 8.69 -5.17
CA TYR A 360 -4.34 8.19 -4.05
C TYR A 360 -2.95 8.78 -4.02
N VAL A 361 -2.25 8.81 -5.16
CA VAL A 361 -0.84 9.21 -5.18
C VAL A 361 -0.59 10.61 -4.62
N PRO A 362 -1.41 11.65 -4.90
CA PRO A 362 -1.24 12.95 -4.25
C PRO A 362 -1.33 12.87 -2.72
N SER A 363 -2.20 12.01 -2.20
CA SER A 363 -2.33 11.77 -0.76
C SER A 363 -1.08 11.08 -0.18
N TRP A 364 -0.50 10.12 -0.90
CA TRP A 364 0.77 9.47 -0.51
C TRP A 364 1.91 10.48 -0.40
N ILE A 365 2.05 11.33 -1.42
CA ILE A 365 3.08 12.37 -1.46
C ILE A 365 2.90 13.35 -0.30
N ARG A 366 1.67 13.80 -0.05
CA ARG A 366 1.38 14.68 1.09
C ARG A 366 1.68 14.01 2.42
N ALA A 367 1.36 12.74 2.62
CA ALA A 367 1.67 12.02 3.85
C ALA A 367 3.17 11.93 4.11
N LEU A 368 3.95 11.59 3.09
CA LEU A 368 5.41 11.56 3.18
C LEU A 368 5.98 12.94 3.52
N ASN A 369 5.55 13.98 2.80
CA ASN A 369 6.06 15.33 2.97
C ASN A 369 5.59 15.97 4.30
N ALA A 370 4.38 15.66 4.77
CA ALA A 370 3.85 16.11 6.05
C ALA A 370 4.59 15.45 7.22
N THR A 371 4.84 14.13 7.12
CA THR A 371 5.60 13.39 8.13
C THR A 371 7.05 13.86 8.18
N ALA A 372 7.68 14.08 7.01
CA ALA A 372 9.00 14.69 6.92
C ALA A 372 9.05 16.05 7.61
N LYS A 373 8.06 16.92 7.34
CA LYS A 373 7.94 18.21 7.99
C LYS A 373 7.80 18.09 9.51
N LYS A 374 6.96 17.18 10.00
CA LYS A 374 6.78 16.88 11.43
C LYS A 374 8.12 16.50 12.10
N LEU A 375 8.98 15.80 11.38
CA LEU A 375 10.28 15.35 11.85
C LEU A 375 11.43 16.34 11.62
N GLY A 376 11.17 17.48 10.98
CA GLY A 376 12.19 18.48 10.65
C GLY A 376 13.04 18.14 9.43
N MET A 377 12.56 17.26 8.54
CA MET A 377 13.20 16.92 7.28
C MET A 377 12.69 17.78 6.12
N ASP A 378 13.50 17.89 5.06
CA ASP A 378 13.05 18.35 3.75
C ASP A 378 12.01 17.39 3.16
N ARG A 379 11.26 17.85 2.15
CA ARG A 379 10.28 17.02 1.43
C ARG A 379 10.93 15.72 0.92
N ILE A 380 10.17 14.65 0.96
CA ILE A 380 10.59 13.33 0.48
C ILE A 380 10.48 13.26 -1.03
N ILE A 381 9.36 13.73 -1.57
CA ILE A 381 9.10 13.86 -3.01
C ILE A 381 9.06 15.35 -3.34
N GLU A 382 10.01 15.80 -4.15
CA GLU A 382 10.22 17.22 -4.51
C GLU A 382 9.95 17.50 -5.98
N ASP A 383 10.04 16.50 -6.87
CA ASP A 383 9.96 16.67 -8.32
C ASP A 383 8.54 16.50 -8.89
N ILE A 384 7.59 16.01 -8.08
CA ILE A 384 6.17 15.97 -8.40
C ILE A 384 5.50 17.17 -7.73
N THR A 385 5.29 18.22 -8.51
CA THR A 385 4.75 19.49 -8.02
C THR A 385 3.40 19.82 -8.63
N LEU A 386 2.55 20.49 -7.87
CA LEU A 386 1.28 21.04 -8.33
C LEU A 386 1.44 22.53 -8.64
N SER A 387 1.01 22.94 -9.83
CA SER A 387 0.69 24.33 -10.09
C SER A 387 -0.61 24.73 -9.36
N LYS A 388 -0.90 26.03 -9.33
CA LYS A 388 -2.18 26.52 -8.80
C LYS A 388 -3.37 25.92 -9.55
N GLU A 389 -3.25 25.79 -10.87
CA GLU A 389 -4.27 25.21 -11.74
C GLU A 389 -4.46 23.71 -11.44
N ASP A 390 -3.38 22.94 -11.33
CA ASP A 390 -3.47 21.51 -10.98
C ASP A 390 -4.17 21.32 -9.63
N SER A 391 -3.83 22.14 -8.63
CA SER A 391 -4.50 22.09 -7.32
C SER A 391 -5.99 22.43 -7.42
N GLN A 392 -6.39 23.35 -8.30
CA GLN A 392 -7.81 23.67 -8.53
C GLN A 392 -8.52 22.51 -9.24
N ASN A 393 -7.88 21.89 -10.23
CA ASN A 393 -8.46 20.76 -10.96
C ASN A 393 -8.62 19.53 -10.05
N LEU A 394 -7.62 19.22 -9.22
CA LEU A 394 -7.74 18.16 -8.21
C LEU A 394 -8.88 18.40 -7.21
N ALA A 395 -9.08 19.64 -6.75
CA ALA A 395 -10.18 19.96 -5.83
C ALA A 395 -11.57 19.60 -6.41
N HIS A 396 -11.71 19.66 -7.74
CA HIS A 396 -12.97 19.43 -8.44
C HIS A 396 -13.06 18.06 -9.12
N ILE A 397 -12.02 17.22 -9.05
CA ILE A 397 -11.98 15.96 -9.82
C ILE A 397 -13.06 14.96 -9.38
N HIS A 398 -13.48 15.03 -8.11
CA HIS A 398 -14.61 14.26 -7.58
C HIS A 398 -15.92 14.47 -8.37
N THR A 399 -16.08 15.60 -9.06
CA THR A 399 -17.27 15.87 -9.89
C THR A 399 -17.35 14.95 -11.11
N LYS A 400 -16.22 14.34 -11.50
CA LYS A 400 -16.09 13.37 -12.59
C LYS A 400 -16.32 11.93 -12.16
N LEU A 401 -16.55 11.69 -10.86
CA LEU A 401 -16.94 10.37 -10.38
C LEU A 401 -18.33 9.99 -10.93
N PRO A 402 -18.59 8.69 -11.14
CA PRO A 402 -19.92 8.19 -11.46
C PRO A 402 -20.99 8.69 -10.47
N LEU A 403 -22.22 8.89 -10.96
CA LEU A 403 -23.30 9.47 -10.15
C LEU A 403 -23.60 8.65 -8.88
N ASN A 404 -23.50 7.31 -8.95
CA ASN A 404 -23.65 6.41 -7.82
C ASN A 404 -22.58 6.64 -6.75
N ASP A 405 -21.31 6.80 -7.14
CA ASP A 405 -20.21 7.05 -6.21
C ASP A 405 -20.36 8.42 -5.55
N ARG A 406 -20.82 9.42 -6.32
CA ARG A 406 -21.14 10.75 -5.79
C ARG A 406 -22.32 10.68 -4.82
N ALA A 407 -23.36 9.90 -5.10
CA ALA A 407 -24.48 9.73 -4.19
C ALA A 407 -24.02 9.17 -2.83
N VAL A 408 -23.19 8.12 -2.85
CA VAL A 408 -22.60 7.54 -1.63
C VAL A 408 -21.74 8.57 -0.90
N LEU A 409 -20.88 9.31 -1.61
CA LEU A 409 -20.05 10.37 -1.03
C LEU A 409 -20.90 11.40 -0.26
N PHE A 410 -21.96 11.94 -0.88
CA PHE A 410 -22.83 12.90 -0.21
C PHE A 410 -23.56 12.30 1.00
N ALA A 411 -23.93 11.01 0.94
CA ALA A 411 -24.54 10.32 2.08
C ALA A 411 -23.58 10.15 3.26
N THR A 412 -22.32 9.81 3.02
CA THR A 412 -21.27 9.71 4.08
C THR A 412 -21.08 11.02 4.82
N HIS A 413 -21.32 12.16 4.16
CA HIS A 413 -21.30 13.51 4.75
C HIS A 413 -22.67 14.00 5.22
N HIS A 414 -23.63 13.09 5.38
CA HIS A 414 -24.98 13.37 5.89
C HIS A 414 -25.80 14.35 5.01
N LYS A 415 -25.37 14.58 3.77
CA LYS A 415 -26.05 15.41 2.76
C LYS A 415 -27.08 14.57 1.98
N PHE A 416 -27.97 13.89 2.71
CA PHE A 416 -28.88 12.86 2.19
C PHE A 416 -29.83 13.32 1.08
N LYS A 417 -30.35 14.55 1.15
CA LYS A 417 -31.18 15.11 0.08
C LYS A 417 -30.43 15.14 -1.26
N LYS A 418 -29.15 15.53 -1.25
CA LYS A 418 -28.31 15.54 -2.44
C LYS A 418 -27.94 14.13 -2.90
N ALA A 419 -27.66 13.23 -1.96
CA ALA A 419 -27.41 11.82 -2.25
C ALA A 419 -28.59 11.19 -3.00
N MET A 420 -29.82 11.36 -2.50
CA MET A 420 -31.04 10.84 -3.13
C MET A 420 -31.32 11.47 -4.50
N GLN A 421 -31.04 12.77 -4.68
CA GLN A 421 -31.13 13.41 -5.99
C GLN A 421 -30.19 12.76 -7.01
N LEU A 422 -28.92 12.55 -6.63
CA LEU A 422 -27.93 11.92 -7.51
C LEU A 422 -28.26 10.46 -7.80
N PHE A 423 -28.71 9.70 -6.79
CA PHE A 423 -29.18 8.33 -6.97
C PHE A 423 -30.37 8.25 -7.96
N ASN A 424 -31.34 9.17 -7.84
CA ASN A 424 -32.47 9.23 -8.76
C ASN A 424 -32.11 9.63 -10.19
N GLN A 425 -31.01 10.37 -10.38
CA GLN A 425 -30.46 10.65 -11.72
C GLN A 425 -29.68 9.46 -12.28
N TYR A 426 -29.06 8.68 -11.39
CA TYR A 426 -28.27 7.51 -11.74
C TYR A 426 -29.11 6.30 -12.15
N LYS A 427 -30.22 6.03 -11.45
CA LYS A 427 -30.95 4.75 -11.51
C LYS A 427 -31.14 4.26 -12.95
N ASN A 428 -30.41 3.21 -13.30
CA ASN A 428 -30.50 2.53 -14.58
C ASN A 428 -31.49 1.36 -14.47
N THR A 429 -31.85 0.72 -15.58
CA THR A 429 -32.83 -0.38 -15.60
C THR A 429 -32.26 -1.73 -15.11
N SER A 430 -30.97 -1.84 -14.77
CA SER A 430 -30.31 -3.10 -14.33
C SER A 430 -30.30 -3.28 -12.79
N SER A 431 -30.58 -4.48 -12.28
CA SER A 431 -30.94 -4.74 -10.87
C SER A 431 -29.79 -4.91 -9.85
N SER A 432 -28.63 -5.45 -10.21
CA SER A 432 -27.63 -5.89 -9.22
C SER A 432 -26.75 -4.75 -8.67
N HIS A 433 -26.15 -3.92 -9.52
CA HIS A 433 -25.31 -2.79 -9.09
C HIS A 433 -26.11 -1.73 -8.32
N ASP A 434 -27.37 -1.50 -8.74
CA ASP A 434 -28.31 -0.63 -8.04
C ASP A 434 -28.59 -1.11 -6.60
N THR A 435 -28.61 -2.43 -6.37
CA THR A 435 -28.85 -2.99 -5.04
C THR A 435 -27.75 -2.63 -4.04
N ALA A 436 -26.48 -2.75 -4.45
CA ALA A 436 -25.35 -2.42 -3.59
C ALA A 436 -25.35 -0.93 -3.18
N ILE A 437 -25.72 -0.04 -4.11
CA ILE A 437 -25.83 1.40 -3.85
C ILE A 437 -27.02 1.69 -2.93
N ARG A 438 -28.17 1.05 -3.15
CA ARG A 438 -29.36 1.20 -2.29
C ARG A 438 -29.10 0.74 -0.85
N ASP A 439 -28.47 -0.44 -0.68
CA ASP A 439 -27.98 -0.91 0.62
C ASP A 439 -27.11 0.17 1.27
N THR A 440 -26.04 0.58 0.58
CA THR A 440 -25.07 1.52 1.14
C THR A 440 -25.72 2.82 1.59
N LEU A 441 -26.57 3.42 0.75
CA LEU A 441 -27.27 4.66 1.07
C LEU A 441 -28.23 4.50 2.26
N GLY A 442 -29.04 3.44 2.28
CA GLY A 442 -29.99 3.20 3.37
C GLY A 442 -29.31 2.84 4.69
N THR A 443 -28.24 2.05 4.64
CA THR A 443 -27.46 1.68 5.81
C THR A 443 -26.73 2.89 6.41
N ILE A 444 -26.11 3.75 5.58
CA ILE A 444 -25.50 5.01 6.07
C ILE A 444 -26.55 5.90 6.72
N TYR A 445 -27.72 6.05 6.09
CA TYR A 445 -28.81 6.87 6.63
C TYR A 445 -29.32 6.36 7.98
N TRP A 446 -29.51 5.04 8.11
CA TRP A 446 -29.91 4.44 9.39
C TRP A 446 -28.87 4.65 10.47
N CYS A 447 -27.59 4.39 10.19
CA CYS A 447 -26.50 4.63 11.14
C CYS A 447 -26.48 6.08 11.63
N TYR A 448 -26.71 7.04 10.73
CA TYR A 448 -26.82 8.45 11.06
C TYR A 448 -27.96 8.74 12.06
N ILE A 449 -29.18 8.28 11.76
CA ILE A 449 -30.33 8.45 12.67
C ILE A 449 -30.08 7.81 14.03
N LYS A 450 -29.57 6.57 14.03
CA LYS A 450 -29.32 5.78 15.23
C LYS A 450 -28.29 6.45 16.15
N ASN A 451 -27.20 6.95 15.59
CA ASN A 451 -26.05 7.46 16.36
C ASN A 451 -26.24 8.92 16.79
N GLU A 452 -26.82 9.77 15.94
CA GLU A 452 -26.94 11.20 16.25
C GLU A 452 -28.25 11.55 17.00
N HIS A 453 -29.17 10.60 17.17
CA HIS A 453 -30.49 10.83 17.78
C HIS A 453 -31.26 12.01 17.14
N VAL A 454 -31.02 12.28 15.86
CA VAL A 454 -31.59 13.43 15.14
C VAL A 454 -32.96 13.05 14.58
N LYS A 455 -33.99 13.83 14.93
CA LYS A 455 -35.30 13.73 14.26
C LYS A 455 -35.16 14.14 12.80
N ARG A 456 -35.58 13.27 11.88
CA ARG A 456 -35.57 13.53 10.43
C ARG A 456 -36.98 13.80 9.90
N PRO A 457 -37.10 14.53 8.79
CA PRO A 457 -38.39 14.70 8.12
C PRO A 457 -38.97 13.34 7.76
N LYS A 458 -40.26 13.17 8.06
CA LYS A 458 -41.04 11.96 7.75
C LYS A 458 -40.83 11.48 6.30
N ASP A 459 -40.94 12.41 5.34
CA ASP A 459 -40.83 12.08 3.91
C ASP A 459 -39.42 11.60 3.53
N GLU A 460 -38.39 12.06 4.24
CA GLU A 460 -37.02 11.61 4.04
C GLU A 460 -36.85 10.16 4.55
N ILE A 461 -37.36 9.85 5.73
CA ILE A 461 -37.36 8.49 6.29
C ILE A 461 -38.11 7.53 5.36
N LYS A 462 -39.30 7.94 4.88
CA LYS A 462 -40.09 7.16 3.92
C LYS A 462 -39.29 6.84 2.66
N ALA A 463 -38.60 7.81 2.09
CA ALA A 463 -37.81 7.62 0.87
C ALA A 463 -36.69 6.57 1.05
N PHE A 464 -36.04 6.51 2.23
CA PHE A 464 -35.01 5.50 2.51
C PHE A 464 -35.58 4.12 2.85
N ILE A 465 -36.77 4.05 3.46
CA ILE A 465 -37.52 2.79 3.59
C ILE A 465 -37.84 2.24 2.20
N GLU A 466 -38.39 3.07 1.32
CA GLU A 466 -38.71 2.69 -0.07
C GLU A 466 -37.46 2.26 -0.85
N LEU A 467 -36.33 2.93 -0.62
CA LEU A 467 -35.04 2.60 -1.23
C LEU A 467 -34.57 1.18 -0.88
N LEU A 468 -34.59 0.84 0.41
CA LEU A 468 -34.18 -0.49 0.91
C LEU A 468 -35.22 -1.58 0.60
N ASN A 469 -36.49 -1.19 0.46
CA ASN A 469 -37.61 -2.08 0.15
C ASN A 469 -37.96 -2.13 -1.35
N ASP A 470 -37.05 -1.70 -2.22
CA ASP A 470 -37.25 -1.82 -3.66
C ASP A 470 -37.28 -3.31 -4.06
N PRO A 471 -38.30 -3.78 -4.80
CA PRO A 471 -38.46 -5.20 -5.12
C PRO A 471 -37.30 -5.76 -5.95
N ARG A 472 -36.52 -4.90 -6.63
CA ARG A 472 -35.33 -5.28 -7.40
C ARG A 472 -34.11 -5.56 -6.52
N ASN A 473 -34.21 -5.37 -5.20
CA ASN A 473 -33.10 -5.61 -4.29
C ASN A 473 -32.84 -7.12 -4.13
N GLU A 474 -31.58 -7.49 -4.37
CA GLU A 474 -31.00 -8.82 -4.13
C GLU A 474 -29.73 -8.67 -3.31
N PHE A 475 -29.88 -8.58 -1.98
CA PHE A 475 -28.76 -8.39 -1.08
C PHE A 475 -27.98 -9.68 -0.89
N PRO A 476 -26.63 -9.66 -0.90
CA PRO A 476 -25.85 -10.84 -0.58
C PRO A 476 -26.01 -11.20 0.91
N GLU A 477 -25.97 -12.48 1.25
CA GLU A 477 -26.23 -13.01 2.60
C GLU A 477 -25.44 -12.31 3.71
N TYR A 478 -24.17 -11.99 3.45
CA TYR A 478 -23.30 -11.32 4.41
C TYR A 478 -23.77 -9.90 4.79
N ARG A 479 -24.72 -9.31 4.05
CA ARG A 479 -25.31 -7.98 4.31
C ARG A 479 -26.70 -8.05 4.94
N TRP A 480 -27.30 -9.23 5.03
CA TRP A 480 -28.70 -9.37 5.45
C TRP A 480 -28.95 -8.79 6.85
N THR A 481 -28.00 -8.97 7.76
CA THR A 481 -28.12 -8.48 9.15
C THR A 481 -28.15 -6.95 9.20
N GLU A 482 -27.23 -6.28 8.51
CA GLU A 482 -27.14 -4.82 8.50
C GLU A 482 -28.34 -4.20 7.80
N VAL A 483 -28.72 -4.72 6.62
CA VAL A 483 -29.87 -4.21 5.85
C VAL A 483 -31.15 -4.42 6.63
N ARG A 484 -31.34 -5.59 7.25
CA ARG A 484 -32.49 -5.86 8.11
C ARG A 484 -32.56 -4.88 9.27
N SER A 485 -31.45 -4.64 9.97
CA SER A 485 -31.38 -3.66 11.06
C SER A 485 -31.75 -2.26 10.59
N ALA A 486 -31.31 -1.87 9.39
CA ALA A 486 -31.66 -0.58 8.80
C ALA A 486 -33.16 -0.47 8.48
N ILE A 487 -33.76 -1.49 7.86
CA ILE A 487 -35.19 -1.50 7.55
C ILE A 487 -36.02 -1.44 8.84
N GLU A 488 -35.79 -2.35 9.79
CA GLU A 488 -36.54 -2.42 11.05
C GLU A 488 -36.41 -1.11 11.84
N GLY A 489 -35.20 -0.55 11.88
CA GLY A 489 -34.90 0.73 12.55
C GLY A 489 -35.62 1.92 11.93
N LEU A 490 -35.55 2.07 10.61
CA LEU A 490 -36.23 3.16 9.90
C LEU A 490 -37.74 3.04 10.01
N VAL A 491 -38.30 1.83 9.96
CA VAL A 491 -39.73 1.57 10.17
C VAL A 491 -40.17 1.97 11.57
N ALA A 492 -39.40 1.60 12.59
CA ALA A 492 -39.69 1.99 13.96
C ALA A 492 -39.65 3.51 14.13
N GLU A 493 -38.70 4.19 13.47
CA GLU A 493 -38.63 5.65 13.48
C GLU A 493 -39.83 6.28 12.76
N PHE A 494 -40.21 5.76 11.60
CA PHE A 494 -41.35 6.25 10.83
C PHE A 494 -42.68 6.08 11.59
N LYS A 495 -42.86 4.95 12.29
CA LYS A 495 -44.06 4.67 13.11
C LYS A 495 -44.27 5.66 14.26
N LYS A 496 -43.27 6.47 14.62
CA LYS A 496 -43.43 7.58 15.58
C LYS A 496 -44.24 8.75 15.02
N PHE A 497 -44.35 8.86 13.70
CA PHE A 497 -45.09 9.92 13.01
C PHE A 497 -46.50 9.47 12.64
N GLU A 498 -46.64 8.28 12.06
CA GLU A 498 -47.92 7.72 11.62
C GLU A 498 -47.85 6.21 11.40
N SER A 499 -49.03 5.58 11.20
CA SER A 499 -49.10 4.21 10.70
C SER A 499 -48.59 4.12 9.26
N ILE A 500 -47.80 3.09 8.97
CA ILE A 500 -47.40 2.74 7.60
C ILE A 500 -48.63 2.19 6.87
N ASP A 501 -48.79 2.51 5.59
CA ASP A 501 -49.87 1.95 4.78
C ASP A 501 -49.69 0.44 4.56
N THR A 502 -50.81 -0.28 4.41
CA THR A 502 -50.81 -1.74 4.35
C THR A 502 -49.93 -2.30 3.23
N ASP A 503 -49.90 -1.66 2.06
CA ASP A 503 -49.05 -2.10 0.94
C ASP A 503 -47.56 -2.00 1.28
N THR A 504 -47.14 -0.87 1.87
CA THR A 504 -45.77 -0.70 2.32
C THR A 504 -45.42 -1.68 3.43
N GLU A 505 -46.32 -1.91 4.40
CA GLU A 505 -46.10 -2.87 5.49
C GLU A 505 -46.00 -4.33 4.98
N ASP A 506 -46.82 -4.72 4.00
CA ASP A 506 -46.75 -6.04 3.35
C ASP A 506 -45.44 -6.21 2.57
N ARG A 507 -45.02 -5.18 1.83
CA ARG A 507 -43.73 -5.22 1.11
C ARG A 507 -42.55 -5.34 2.07
N ILE A 508 -42.55 -4.58 3.16
CA ILE A 508 -41.51 -4.65 4.20
C ILE A 508 -41.49 -6.03 4.84
N SER A 509 -42.67 -6.58 5.17
CA SER A 509 -42.79 -7.92 5.75
C SER A 509 -42.24 -8.99 4.81
N ASN A 510 -42.55 -8.90 3.51
CA ASN A 510 -42.01 -9.79 2.48
C ASN A 510 -40.48 -9.66 2.36
N MET A 511 -39.93 -8.44 2.37
CA MET A 511 -38.48 -8.22 2.33
C MET A 511 -37.79 -8.78 3.58
N LEU A 512 -38.33 -8.51 4.78
CA LEU A 512 -37.78 -9.04 6.03
C LEU A 512 -37.85 -10.57 6.09
N ASN A 513 -38.88 -11.18 5.51
CA ASN A 513 -38.96 -12.64 5.40
C ASN A 513 -37.96 -13.22 4.40
N ARG A 514 -37.58 -12.48 3.34
CA ARG A 514 -36.49 -12.89 2.42
C ARG A 514 -35.09 -12.79 3.06
N LEU A 515 -34.94 -11.95 4.09
CA LEU A 515 -33.68 -11.74 4.83
C LEU A 515 -33.57 -12.66 6.07
N LYS A 516 -34.57 -13.51 6.33
CA LYS A 516 -34.55 -14.57 7.35
C LYS A 516 -34.16 -15.88 6.70
#